data_AF-A0A317SMU4-F1
#
_entry.id   AF-A0A317SMU4-F1
#
_cell.length_a   1.000
_cell.length_b   1.000
_cell.length_c   1.000
_cell.angle_alpha   90.00
_cell.angle_beta   90.00
_cell.angle_gamma   90.00
#
_symmetry.space_group_name_H-M   'P 1'
#
loop_
_entity.id
_entity.type
_entity.pdbx_description
1 polymer ?
#
loop_
_entity_poly.entity_id
_entity_poly.type
_entity_poly.pdbx_seq_one_letter_code
_entity_poly.pdbx_strand_id
1 'polypeptide(L)'
;MLYLRHPITIFTGILYILCTARAQTRGDKYLLGIGKADVTGPVVEIGMMGYASLGQKGTGLRQRLFSRAFIVGDINHPRDSFVYVTADLQSGDTAIRNGVLEKLQALYGDLYTQSNVAIVGTHSHSGPGAWLNYLLPQVTTLGFDSRSYTAIVEGIASSIQRAHESLTPGYLSLSKGLVRDANVNRSPYAYEANPESERASYKGIGGEVDKEMTVLSFEDESGKPMGLASKLVSCPRNFPIQ
;
A
#
# COMPACT_ATOMS: atom_id res chain seq x y z
N MET A 1 48.10 -31.21 42.44
CA MET A 1 46.91 -31.53 41.62
C MET A 1 45.94 -30.37 41.77
N LEU A 2 45.94 -29.33 40.91
CA LEU A 2 45.46 -29.30 39.50
C LEU A 2 44.12 -30.06 39.44
N TYR A 3 42.94 -29.46 39.31
CA TYR A 3 42.45 -28.45 38.38
C TYR A 3 41.08 -27.99 38.92
N LEU A 4 40.73 -26.70 38.86
CA LEU A 4 39.35 -26.21 38.65
C LEU A 4 39.32 -24.66 38.62
N ARG A 5 40.09 -24.05 37.71
CA ARG A 5 40.01 -22.61 37.41
C ARG A 5 39.54 -22.31 35.97
N HIS A 6 39.08 -23.32 35.23
CA HIS A 6 38.74 -23.19 33.80
C HIS A 6 37.24 -23.11 33.43
N PRO A 7 36.22 -23.41 34.26
CA PRO A 7 34.85 -23.42 33.75
C PRO A 7 34.22 -22.02 33.58
N ILE A 8 34.63 -21.02 34.38
CA ILE A 8 34.01 -19.68 34.38
C ILE A 8 34.52 -18.84 33.19
N THR A 9 35.80 -18.96 32.84
CA THR A 9 36.42 -18.21 31.73
C THR A 9 35.94 -18.73 30.36
N ILE A 10 35.66 -20.03 30.25
CA ILE A 10 35.12 -20.63 29.03
C ILE A 10 33.66 -20.19 28.81
N PHE A 11 32.87 -20.09 29.88
CA PHE A 11 31.46 -19.66 29.80
C PHE A 11 31.32 -18.17 29.41
N THR A 12 32.21 -17.30 29.90
CA THR A 12 32.24 -15.87 29.53
C THR A 12 32.75 -15.66 28.10
N GLY A 13 33.71 -16.47 27.64
CA GLY A 13 34.17 -16.44 26.23
C GLY A 13 33.10 -16.90 25.24
N ILE A 14 32.37 -17.97 25.56
CA ILE A 14 31.26 -18.47 24.73
C ILE A 14 30.09 -17.48 24.70
N LEU A 15 29.78 -16.79 25.80
CA LEU A 15 28.75 -15.74 25.82
C LEU A 15 29.18 -14.49 25.03
N TYR A 16 30.47 -14.14 25.00
CA TYR A 16 30.99 -13.04 24.17
C TYR A 16 30.98 -13.41 22.67
N ILE A 17 31.24 -14.69 22.33
CA ILE A 17 31.18 -15.22 20.96
C ILE A 17 29.73 -15.44 20.49
N LEU A 18 28.78 -15.69 21.41
CA LEU A 18 27.33 -15.78 21.13
C LEU A 18 26.62 -14.42 21.17
N CYS A 19 27.09 -13.42 21.93
CA CYS A 19 26.57 -12.04 21.85
C CYS A 19 27.10 -11.29 20.63
N THR A 20 28.20 -11.76 20.04
CA THR A 20 28.62 -11.40 18.68
C THR A 20 27.94 -12.26 17.61
N ALA A 21 26.90 -13.05 17.97
CA ALA A 21 25.95 -13.59 17.01
C ALA A 21 25.30 -12.43 16.27
N ARG A 22 25.96 -12.08 15.17
CA ARG A 22 25.54 -11.22 14.07
C ARG A 22 24.55 -10.16 14.54
N ALA A 23 25.06 -8.96 14.83
CA ALA A 23 24.31 -7.78 14.40
C ALA A 23 24.01 -8.00 12.91
N GLN A 24 22.82 -8.54 12.62
CA GLN A 24 22.34 -8.73 11.27
C GLN A 24 22.43 -7.34 10.66
N THR A 25 23.26 -7.16 9.64
CA THR A 25 23.32 -5.88 8.92
C THR A 25 21.89 -5.58 8.48
N ARG A 26 21.27 -4.54 9.06
CA ARG A 26 19.84 -4.20 8.90
C ARG A 26 19.47 -3.75 7.48
N GLY A 27 20.33 -4.02 6.49
CA GLY A 27 20.30 -3.44 5.16
C GLY A 27 20.76 -1.99 5.17
N ASP A 28 20.50 -1.31 4.06
CA ASP A 28 20.75 0.12 3.92
C ASP A 28 19.78 0.93 4.79
N LYS A 29 20.24 2.10 5.23
CA LYS A 29 19.43 3.03 6.02
C LYS A 29 18.74 4.02 5.07
N TYR A 30 17.45 4.22 5.27
CA TYR A 30 16.60 5.09 4.47
C TYR A 30 15.99 6.19 5.31
N LEU A 31 15.55 7.27 4.66
CA LEU A 31 14.62 8.22 5.26
C LEU A 31 13.20 7.74 5.00
N LEU A 32 12.47 7.36 6.05
CA LEU A 32 11.17 6.70 5.97
C LEU A 32 10.08 7.59 6.56
N GLY A 33 8.96 7.72 5.86
CA GLY A 33 7.80 8.47 6.31
C GLY A 33 6.51 7.68 6.09
N ILE A 34 5.59 7.70 7.07
CA ILE A 34 4.28 7.06 6.94
C ILE A 34 3.19 8.02 7.37
N GLY A 35 2.12 8.10 6.59
CA GLY A 35 0.99 8.98 6.87
C GLY A 35 -0.33 8.36 6.49
N LYS A 36 -1.39 8.73 7.22
CA LYS A 36 -2.76 8.27 6.99
C LYS A 36 -3.71 9.44 7.07
N ALA A 37 -4.66 9.53 6.15
CA ALA A 37 -5.72 10.54 6.18
C ALA A 37 -7.03 9.99 5.56
N ASP A 38 -8.15 10.60 5.95
CA ASP A 38 -9.49 10.23 5.48
C ASP A 38 -9.70 10.67 4.03
N VAL A 39 -10.28 9.81 3.19
CA VAL A 39 -10.67 10.07 1.80
C VAL A 39 -12.17 9.81 1.56
N THR A 40 -12.95 9.71 2.64
CA THR A 40 -14.38 9.39 2.57
C THR A 40 -15.15 10.56 1.96
N GLY A 41 -15.70 10.35 0.77
CA GLY A 41 -16.63 11.29 0.12
C GLY A 41 -18.05 11.24 0.70
N PRO A 42 -19.05 11.75 -0.05
CA PRO A 42 -20.46 11.68 0.33
C PRO A 42 -20.91 10.22 0.56
N VAL A 43 -21.67 9.98 1.62
CA VAL A 43 -22.04 8.61 2.06
C VAL A 43 -23.49 8.24 1.75
N VAL A 44 -24.29 9.20 1.25
CA VAL A 44 -25.71 9.00 0.89
C VAL A 44 -25.99 9.53 -0.51
N GLU A 45 -26.94 8.90 -1.20
CA GLU A 45 -27.55 9.32 -2.48
C GLU A 45 -26.61 9.40 -3.69
N ILE A 46 -25.33 9.06 -3.52
CA ILE A 46 -24.33 8.99 -4.58
C ILE A 46 -24.14 7.54 -5.05
N GLY A 47 -23.97 7.33 -6.35
CA GLY A 47 -23.67 6.02 -6.92
C GLY A 47 -22.33 5.49 -6.39
N MET A 48 -22.28 4.21 -6.00
CA MET A 48 -21.03 3.56 -5.57
C MET A 48 -20.17 3.20 -6.79
N MET A 49 -18.85 3.25 -6.63
CA MET A 49 -17.92 2.92 -7.71
C MET A 49 -17.53 1.44 -7.67
N GLY A 50 -17.61 0.75 -8.81
CA GLY A 50 -17.11 -0.63 -8.96
C GLY A 50 -18.06 -1.54 -9.72
N TYR A 51 -19.27 -1.79 -9.20
CA TYR A 51 -20.20 -2.75 -9.79
C TYR A 51 -20.97 -2.24 -11.01
N ALA A 52 -20.85 -0.95 -11.34
CA ALA A 52 -21.54 -0.32 -12.47
C ALA A 52 -23.08 -0.54 -12.43
N SER A 53 -23.69 -0.35 -11.25
CA SER A 53 -25.14 -0.46 -11.04
C SER A 53 -25.75 0.90 -10.71
N LEU A 54 -26.74 1.32 -11.51
CA LEU A 54 -27.51 2.56 -11.25
C LEU A 54 -28.29 2.52 -9.94
N GLY A 55 -28.69 1.34 -9.49
CA GLY A 55 -29.44 1.15 -8.25
C GLY A 55 -28.55 1.17 -7.00
N GLN A 56 -27.24 1.00 -7.14
CA GLN A 56 -26.32 0.94 -6.01
C GLN A 56 -25.91 2.35 -5.57
N LYS A 57 -26.72 2.93 -4.68
CA LYS A 57 -26.46 4.24 -4.06
C LYS A 57 -26.04 4.08 -2.61
N GLY A 58 -25.17 4.98 -2.13
CA GLY A 58 -24.83 5.07 -0.72
C GLY A 58 -26.08 5.34 0.13
N THR A 59 -26.18 4.67 1.27
CA THR A 59 -27.24 4.86 2.27
C THR A 59 -26.70 5.13 3.68
N GLY A 60 -25.38 5.29 3.80
CA GLY A 60 -24.71 5.49 5.07
C GLY A 60 -23.25 5.06 5.03
N LEU A 61 -22.66 4.94 6.23
CA LEU A 61 -21.24 4.66 6.40
C LEU A 61 -21.05 3.45 7.32
N ARG A 62 -20.46 2.36 6.80
CA ARG A 62 -20.00 1.24 7.62
C ARG A 62 -18.64 1.54 8.26
N GLN A 63 -17.70 2.03 7.47
CA GLN A 63 -16.34 2.40 7.90
C GLN A 63 -15.79 3.50 7.01
N ARG A 64 -14.94 4.36 7.55
CA ARG A 64 -14.21 5.38 6.79
C ARG A 64 -13.22 4.75 5.81
N LEU A 65 -12.96 5.46 4.73
CA LEU A 65 -11.98 5.15 3.70
C LEU A 65 -10.72 5.97 3.95
N PHE A 66 -9.54 5.38 3.80
CA PHE A 66 -8.29 6.08 4.09
C PHE A 66 -7.30 6.00 2.92
N SER A 67 -6.55 7.09 2.75
CA SER A 67 -5.27 7.11 2.06
C SER A 67 -4.16 6.81 3.05
N ARG A 68 -3.23 5.94 2.67
CA ARG A 68 -2.01 5.59 3.41
C ARG A 68 -0.82 5.83 2.50
N ALA A 69 0.04 6.77 2.88
CA ALA A 69 1.23 7.17 2.14
C ALA A 69 2.48 6.60 2.82
N PHE A 70 3.41 6.12 2.00
CA PHE A 70 4.71 5.59 2.39
C PHE A 70 5.77 6.34 1.58
N ILE A 71 6.68 7.02 2.28
CA ILE A 71 7.81 7.73 1.68
C ILE A 71 9.07 6.94 1.98
N VAL A 72 9.86 6.69 0.94
CA VAL A 72 11.21 6.13 1.04
C VAL A 72 12.15 7.08 0.34
N GLY A 73 13.12 7.64 1.06
CA GLY A 73 14.12 8.54 0.51
C GLY A 73 15.55 8.13 0.86
N ASP A 74 16.50 8.63 0.08
CA ASP A 74 17.93 8.55 0.39
C ASP A 74 18.26 9.46 1.59
N ILE A 75 19.08 8.97 2.51
CA ILE A 75 19.44 9.73 3.72
C ILE A 75 20.37 10.92 3.43
N ASN A 76 21.19 10.82 2.38
CA ASN A 76 22.16 11.84 1.99
C ASN A 76 21.59 12.79 0.92
N HIS A 77 20.64 12.31 0.11
CA HIS A 77 19.95 13.06 -0.92
C HIS A 77 18.43 12.98 -0.73
N PRO A 78 17.84 13.68 0.26
CA PRO A 78 16.40 13.57 0.57
C PRO A 78 15.45 13.94 -0.59
N ARG A 79 15.96 14.59 -1.65
CA ARG A 79 15.19 14.85 -2.87
C ARG A 79 14.98 13.59 -3.71
N ASP A 80 15.86 12.59 -3.57
CA ASP A 80 15.73 11.27 -4.15
C ASP A 80 14.79 10.45 -3.26
N SER A 81 13.51 10.82 -3.31
CA SER A 81 12.44 10.19 -2.56
C SER A 81 11.36 9.66 -3.49
N PHE A 82 10.75 8.55 -3.10
CA PHE A 82 9.61 7.94 -3.74
C PHE A 82 8.42 7.92 -2.77
N VAL A 83 7.24 8.25 -3.27
CA VAL A 83 5.98 8.24 -2.53
C VAL A 83 5.06 7.19 -3.12
N TYR A 84 4.70 6.22 -2.30
CA TYR A 84 3.70 5.20 -2.63
C TYR A 84 2.45 5.39 -1.80
N VAL A 85 1.30 5.54 -2.45
CA VAL A 85 0.01 5.73 -1.78
C VAL A 85 -0.91 4.57 -2.07
N THR A 86 -1.45 3.95 -1.02
CA THR A 86 -2.60 3.05 -1.11
C THR A 86 -3.84 3.77 -0.57
N ALA A 87 -4.85 3.94 -1.41
CA ALA A 87 -6.10 4.59 -1.04
C ALA A 87 -7.26 3.58 -1.10
N ASP A 88 -8.15 3.63 -0.11
CA ASP A 88 -9.36 2.79 -0.04
C ASP A 88 -10.40 3.22 -1.10
N LEU A 89 -10.04 3.11 -2.37
CA LEU A 89 -10.77 3.53 -3.56
C LEU A 89 -10.86 2.40 -4.57
N GLN A 90 -11.75 2.54 -5.55
CA GLN A 90 -11.92 1.54 -6.60
C GLN A 90 -10.75 1.50 -7.59
N SER A 91 -10.10 2.63 -7.84
CA SER A 91 -8.97 2.73 -8.77
C SER A 91 -8.15 3.98 -8.46
N GLY A 92 -6.98 4.09 -9.08
CA GLY A 92 -6.37 5.40 -9.31
C GLY A 92 -7.04 6.08 -10.50
N ASP A 93 -6.84 7.39 -10.63
CA ASP A 93 -7.41 8.18 -11.73
C ASP A 93 -6.49 9.34 -12.11
N THR A 94 -6.58 9.77 -13.37
CA THR A 94 -5.70 10.83 -13.90
C THR A 94 -6.03 12.19 -13.28
N ALA A 95 -7.31 12.55 -13.13
CA ALA A 95 -7.69 13.82 -12.53
C ALA A 95 -7.42 13.86 -11.02
N ILE A 96 -7.60 12.72 -10.33
CA ILE A 96 -7.16 12.59 -8.93
C ILE A 96 -5.65 12.78 -8.81
N ARG A 97 -4.87 12.10 -9.65
CA ARG A 97 -3.40 12.22 -9.65
C ARG A 97 -2.96 13.66 -9.90
N ASN A 98 -3.54 14.33 -10.89
CA ASN A 98 -3.19 15.71 -11.21
C ASN A 98 -3.52 16.66 -10.07
N GLY A 99 -4.73 16.58 -9.49
CA GLY A 99 -5.12 17.45 -8.36
C GLY A 99 -4.26 17.23 -7.12
N VAL A 100 -3.83 15.98 -6.86
CA VAL A 100 -2.86 15.70 -5.78
C VAL A 100 -1.51 16.33 -6.09
N LEU A 101 -0.98 16.16 -7.31
CA LEU A 101 0.31 16.73 -7.71
C LEU A 101 0.32 18.26 -7.65
N GLU A 102 -0.77 18.93 -8.06
CA GLU A 102 -0.92 20.39 -7.94
C GLU A 102 -0.82 20.83 -6.48
N LYS A 103 -1.50 20.14 -5.56
CA LYS A 103 -1.40 20.44 -4.11
C LYS A 103 0.01 20.19 -3.58
N LEU A 104 0.65 19.09 -3.96
CA LEU A 104 2.02 18.79 -3.53
C LEU A 104 3.02 19.80 -4.07
N GLN A 105 2.86 20.24 -5.32
CA GLN A 105 3.72 21.27 -5.91
C GLN A 105 3.59 22.61 -5.17
N ALA A 106 2.37 22.99 -4.77
CA ALA A 106 2.15 24.20 -3.98
C ALA A 106 2.81 24.13 -2.59
N LEU A 107 2.91 22.95 -1.98
CA LEU A 107 3.48 22.74 -0.64
C LEU A 107 5.00 22.52 -0.66
N TYR A 108 5.51 21.79 -1.65
CA TYR A 108 6.86 21.22 -1.65
C TYR A 108 7.67 21.55 -2.92
N GLY A 109 7.12 22.36 -3.83
CA GLY A 109 7.73 22.64 -5.13
C GLY A 109 7.95 21.34 -5.92
N ASP A 110 9.13 21.19 -6.52
CA ASP A 110 9.45 20.04 -7.38
C ASP A 110 9.94 18.80 -6.61
N LEU A 111 9.71 18.71 -5.29
CA LEU A 111 10.09 17.53 -4.52
C LEU A 111 9.25 16.30 -4.89
N TYR A 112 7.95 16.49 -5.06
CA TYR A 112 6.99 15.43 -5.39
C TYR A 112 6.35 15.71 -6.74
N THR A 113 6.70 14.88 -7.72
CA THR A 113 6.32 15.05 -9.12
C THR A 113 5.71 13.76 -9.67
N GLN A 114 5.30 13.81 -10.93
CA GLN A 114 4.81 12.63 -11.63
C GLN A 114 5.81 11.46 -11.70
N SER A 115 7.13 11.70 -11.59
CA SER A 115 8.14 10.65 -11.72
C SER A 115 8.30 9.81 -10.44
N ASN A 116 7.95 10.37 -9.28
CA ASN A 116 8.22 9.75 -7.99
C ASN A 116 7.00 9.63 -7.06
N VAL A 117 5.80 9.99 -7.54
CA VAL A 117 4.54 9.77 -6.81
C VAL A 117 3.67 8.72 -7.53
N ALA A 118 3.41 7.61 -6.85
CA ALA A 118 2.51 6.56 -7.27
C ALA A 118 1.27 6.49 -6.36
N ILE A 119 0.08 6.49 -6.96
CA ILE A 119 -1.20 6.41 -6.26
C ILE A 119 -1.95 5.18 -6.78
N VAL A 120 -2.29 4.26 -5.88
CA VAL A 120 -3.06 3.05 -6.20
C VAL A 120 -4.31 2.96 -5.33
N GLY A 121 -5.42 2.55 -5.95
CA GLY A 121 -6.64 2.16 -5.23
C GLY A 121 -6.53 0.72 -4.75
N THR A 122 -7.09 0.41 -3.58
CA THR A 122 -7.23 -0.99 -3.10
C THR A 122 -8.19 -1.83 -3.96
N HIS A 123 -8.92 -1.17 -4.85
CA HIS A 123 -9.97 -1.74 -5.69
C HIS A 123 -11.24 -2.13 -4.92
N SER A 124 -11.58 -1.37 -3.87
CA SER A 124 -12.84 -1.53 -3.15
C SER A 124 -14.04 -1.15 -4.04
N HIS A 125 -15.08 -1.99 -4.05
CA HIS A 125 -16.35 -1.74 -4.77
C HIS A 125 -17.42 -1.10 -3.87
N SER A 126 -17.00 -0.54 -2.73
CA SER A 126 -17.91 -0.05 -1.68
C SER A 126 -17.59 1.38 -1.23
N GLY A 127 -16.94 2.17 -2.08
CA GLY A 127 -16.76 3.61 -1.88
C GLY A 127 -17.68 4.44 -2.78
N PRO A 128 -17.90 5.72 -2.45
CA PRO A 128 -18.64 6.64 -3.32
C PRO A 128 -17.90 6.84 -4.65
N GLY A 129 -18.67 6.98 -5.73
CA GLY A 129 -18.16 7.29 -7.06
C GLY A 129 -18.24 8.77 -7.40
N ALA A 130 -18.42 9.08 -8.69
CA ALA A 130 -18.53 10.43 -9.25
C ALA A 130 -17.27 11.31 -9.13
N TRP A 131 -16.08 10.72 -9.18
CA TRP A 131 -14.80 11.45 -9.11
C TRP A 131 -13.87 11.20 -10.31
N LEU A 132 -14.27 10.31 -11.23
CA LEU A 132 -13.52 9.98 -12.45
C LEU A 132 -13.80 11.02 -13.54
N ASN A 133 -12.80 11.37 -14.35
CA ASN A 133 -12.93 12.41 -15.38
C ASN A 133 -13.51 11.90 -16.72
N TYR A 134 -13.42 10.61 -17.01
CA TYR A 134 -13.95 10.04 -18.25
C TYR A 134 -15.46 9.74 -18.15
N LEU A 135 -16.16 9.89 -19.28
CA LEU A 135 -17.62 9.72 -19.35
C LEU A 135 -18.09 8.31 -18.99
N LEU A 136 -17.46 7.28 -19.55
CA LEU A 136 -17.93 5.89 -19.41
C LEU A 136 -18.14 5.46 -17.95
N PRO A 137 -17.19 5.66 -17.02
CA PRO A 137 -17.40 5.28 -15.63
C PRO A 137 -18.31 6.22 -14.84
N GLN A 138 -18.66 7.40 -15.37
CA GLN A 138 -19.60 8.32 -14.73
C GLN A 138 -21.07 7.94 -14.96
N VAL A 139 -21.38 7.10 -15.95
CA VAL A 139 -22.77 6.78 -16.33
C VAL A 139 -23.58 6.28 -15.13
N THR A 140 -23.01 5.39 -14.31
CA THR A 140 -23.70 4.79 -13.15
C THR A 140 -23.70 5.69 -11.92
N THR A 141 -22.92 6.77 -11.93
CA THR A 141 -22.88 7.78 -10.88
C THR A 141 -23.59 9.07 -11.28
N LEU A 142 -24.22 9.08 -12.46
CA LEU A 142 -24.96 10.21 -13.04
C LEU A 142 -24.11 11.47 -13.21
N GLY A 143 -22.82 11.30 -13.47
CA GLY A 143 -21.87 12.39 -13.68
C GLY A 143 -20.81 12.50 -12.59
N PHE A 144 -20.35 13.72 -12.39
CA PHE A 144 -19.26 14.12 -11.49
C PHE A 144 -19.80 14.89 -10.27
N ASP A 145 -19.27 14.57 -9.08
CA ASP A 145 -19.54 15.26 -7.83
C ASP A 145 -18.22 15.80 -7.27
N SER A 146 -18.10 17.12 -7.22
CA SER A 146 -16.89 17.78 -6.73
C SER A 146 -16.56 17.43 -5.28
N ARG A 147 -17.56 17.07 -4.45
CA ARG A 147 -17.34 16.67 -3.06
C ARG A 147 -16.59 15.34 -2.99
N SER A 148 -16.91 14.38 -3.86
CA SER A 148 -16.18 13.12 -3.97
C SER A 148 -14.73 13.36 -4.40
N TYR A 149 -14.55 14.17 -5.45
CA TYR A 149 -13.22 14.51 -5.96
C TYR A 149 -12.36 15.21 -4.90
N THR A 150 -12.88 16.28 -4.29
CA THR A 150 -12.16 17.07 -3.30
C THR A 150 -11.78 16.24 -2.08
N ALA A 151 -12.69 15.43 -1.54
CA ALA A 151 -12.40 14.55 -0.40
C ALA A 151 -11.22 13.60 -0.69
N ILE A 152 -11.16 13.05 -1.90
CA ILE A 152 -10.08 12.15 -2.30
C ILE A 152 -8.76 12.92 -2.48
N VAL A 153 -8.76 14.02 -3.23
CA VAL A 153 -7.54 14.80 -3.50
C VAL A 153 -6.95 15.37 -2.21
N GLU A 154 -7.78 15.96 -1.35
CA GLU A 154 -7.34 16.52 -0.07
C GLU A 154 -6.88 15.45 0.90
N GLY A 155 -7.60 14.33 0.96
CA GLY A 155 -7.22 13.21 1.82
C GLY A 155 -5.89 12.58 1.40
N ILE A 156 -5.65 12.39 0.10
CA ILE A 156 -4.35 11.87 -0.39
C ILE A 156 -3.22 12.89 -0.14
N ALA A 157 -3.43 14.17 -0.46
CA ALA A 157 -2.41 15.19 -0.19
C ALA A 157 -2.07 15.26 1.31
N SER A 158 -3.09 15.16 2.17
CA SER A 158 -2.92 15.16 3.63
C SER A 158 -2.19 13.92 4.15
N SER A 159 -2.41 12.73 3.57
CA SER A 159 -1.67 11.53 3.98
C SER A 159 -0.19 11.63 3.62
N ILE A 160 0.12 12.20 2.45
CA ILE A 160 1.50 12.46 2.01
C ILE A 160 2.15 13.51 2.90
N GLN A 161 1.45 14.61 3.21
CA GLN A 161 1.95 15.63 4.13
C GLN A 161 2.29 15.02 5.50
N ARG A 162 1.40 14.22 6.07
CA ARG A 162 1.65 13.53 7.35
C ARG A 162 2.81 12.53 7.26
N ALA A 163 3.03 11.91 6.11
CA ALA A 163 4.17 11.04 5.87
C ALA A 163 5.48 11.84 5.78
N HIS A 164 5.45 13.00 5.14
CA HIS A 164 6.58 13.91 5.05
C HIS A 164 6.98 14.45 6.43
N GLU A 165 6.00 14.87 7.23
CA GLU A 165 6.22 15.37 8.60
C GLU A 165 6.70 14.28 9.56
N SER A 166 6.55 12.99 9.21
CA SER A 166 6.99 11.85 10.02
C SER A 166 8.31 11.23 9.54
N LEU A 167 9.03 11.88 8.61
CA LEU A 167 10.29 11.38 8.07
C LEU A 167 11.31 11.15 9.19
N THR A 168 11.80 9.91 9.29
CA THR A 168 12.80 9.49 10.26
C THR A 168 13.76 8.47 9.64
N PRO A 169 15.04 8.41 10.04
CA PRO A 169 15.92 7.33 9.62
C PRO A 169 15.39 5.97 10.07
N GLY A 170 15.48 4.98 9.17
CA GLY A 170 14.97 3.64 9.43
C GLY A 170 15.43 2.60 8.42
N TYR A 171 14.86 1.41 8.53
CA TYR A 171 15.21 0.24 7.74
C TYR A 171 13.96 -0.39 7.11
N LEU A 172 14.16 -1.01 5.95
CA LEU A 172 13.13 -1.74 5.23
C LEU A 172 13.42 -3.24 5.27
N SER A 173 12.37 -4.05 5.40
CA SER A 173 12.47 -5.50 5.20
C SER A 173 11.39 -6.00 4.23
N LEU A 174 11.77 -6.94 3.38
CA LEU A 174 10.87 -7.55 2.40
C LEU A 174 10.62 -9.02 2.77
N SER A 175 9.35 -9.38 2.89
CA SER A 175 8.92 -10.73 3.22
C SER A 175 7.93 -11.23 2.17
N LYS A 176 8.00 -12.54 1.89
CA LYS A 176 7.08 -13.22 0.97
C LYS A 176 6.50 -14.46 1.65
N GLY A 177 5.25 -14.75 1.38
CA GLY A 177 4.58 -15.93 1.92
C GLY A 177 3.35 -16.31 1.09
N LEU A 178 3.00 -17.60 1.10
CA LEU A 178 1.83 -18.09 0.40
C LEU A 178 0.58 -17.95 1.29
N VAL A 179 -0.44 -17.26 0.79
CA VAL A 179 -1.76 -17.14 1.41
C VAL A 179 -2.76 -17.98 0.64
N ARG A 180 -3.23 -19.06 1.27
CA ARG A 180 -4.24 -19.97 0.70
C ARG A 180 -5.65 -19.47 0.99
N ASP A 181 -6.61 -19.91 0.18
CA ASP A 181 -8.05 -19.70 0.40
C ASP A 181 -8.54 -18.23 0.49
N ALA A 182 -7.73 -17.27 0.04
CA ALA A 182 -8.07 -15.84 0.04
C ALA A 182 -8.62 -15.31 -1.31
N ASN A 183 -8.52 -16.10 -2.37
CA ASN A 183 -8.85 -15.71 -3.75
C ASN A 183 -9.09 -16.94 -4.65
N VAL A 184 -9.85 -16.73 -5.72
CA VAL A 184 -10.15 -17.73 -6.76
C VAL A 184 -10.00 -17.10 -8.15
N ASN A 185 -9.73 -17.92 -9.16
CA ASN A 185 -9.74 -17.47 -10.55
C ASN A 185 -11.18 -17.41 -11.06
N ARG A 186 -11.65 -16.23 -11.46
CA ARG A 186 -13.00 -16.04 -12.01
C ARG A 186 -13.10 -16.28 -13.52
N SER A 187 -12.00 -16.64 -14.18
CA SER A 187 -11.92 -16.87 -15.63
C SER A 187 -10.91 -17.99 -15.98
N PRO A 188 -11.12 -19.22 -15.48
CA PRO A 188 -10.16 -20.33 -15.66
C PRO A 188 -9.90 -20.67 -17.13
N TYR A 189 -10.92 -20.69 -17.99
CA TYR A 189 -10.75 -20.99 -19.41
C TYR A 189 -9.85 -19.98 -20.16
N ALA A 190 -9.90 -18.70 -19.76
CA ALA A 190 -9.01 -17.70 -20.33
C ALA A 190 -7.56 -17.92 -19.86
N TYR A 191 -7.38 -18.35 -18.61
CA TYR A 191 -6.06 -18.73 -18.11
C TYR A 191 -5.51 -19.96 -18.85
N GLU A 192 -6.34 -20.97 -19.13
CA GLU A 192 -5.95 -22.19 -19.84
C GLU A 192 -5.51 -21.93 -21.29
N ALA A 193 -5.96 -20.85 -21.90
CA ALA A 193 -5.54 -20.42 -23.23
C ALA A 193 -4.08 -19.90 -23.28
N ASN A 194 -3.46 -19.62 -22.12
CA ASN A 194 -2.04 -19.26 -22.06
C ASN A 194 -1.14 -20.47 -22.40
N PRO A 195 0.02 -20.25 -23.04
CA PRO A 195 0.99 -21.31 -23.35
C PRO A 195 1.28 -22.21 -22.14
N GLU A 196 1.32 -23.52 -22.36
CA GLU A 196 1.54 -24.48 -21.27
C GLU A 196 2.87 -24.23 -20.53
N SER A 197 3.92 -23.87 -21.27
CA SER A 197 5.23 -23.54 -20.70
C SER A 197 5.18 -22.34 -19.75
N GLU A 198 4.35 -21.35 -20.04
CA GLU A 198 4.13 -20.18 -19.17
C GLU A 198 3.32 -20.58 -17.94
N ARG A 199 2.21 -21.31 -18.10
CA ARG A 199 1.40 -21.77 -16.96
C ARG A 199 2.22 -22.63 -15.99
N ALA A 200 3.16 -23.43 -16.51
CA ALA A 200 4.05 -24.24 -15.70
C ALA A 200 4.93 -23.41 -14.75
N SER A 201 5.35 -22.19 -15.11
CA SER A 201 6.20 -21.35 -14.24
C SER A 201 5.48 -20.82 -13.00
N TYR A 202 4.15 -20.80 -12.98
CA TYR A 202 3.36 -20.27 -11.86
C TYR A 202 2.94 -21.33 -10.84
N LYS A 203 3.14 -22.63 -11.13
CA LYS A 203 2.70 -23.74 -10.25
C LYS A 203 3.21 -23.61 -8.81
N GLY A 204 4.44 -23.11 -8.62
CA GLY A 204 5.06 -22.93 -7.31
C GLY A 204 4.44 -21.84 -6.43
N ILE A 205 3.74 -20.86 -7.04
CA ILE A 205 3.14 -19.72 -6.33
C ILE A 205 1.61 -19.71 -6.40
N GLY A 206 0.99 -20.81 -6.83
CA GLY A 206 -0.47 -21.00 -6.83
C GLY A 206 -1.11 -21.26 -8.19
N GLY A 207 -0.33 -21.34 -9.27
CA GLY A 207 -0.80 -21.73 -10.59
C GLY A 207 -1.71 -20.69 -11.22
N GLU A 208 -2.99 -21.03 -11.39
CA GLU A 208 -4.00 -20.13 -11.97
C GLU A 208 -4.42 -18.98 -11.04
N VAL A 209 -3.97 -19.01 -9.78
CA VAL A 209 -4.21 -17.98 -8.80
C VAL A 209 -2.90 -17.61 -8.12
N ASP A 210 -2.50 -16.35 -8.19
CA ASP A 210 -1.33 -15.88 -7.44
C ASP A 210 -1.65 -15.89 -5.93
N LYS A 211 -0.95 -16.76 -5.20
CA LYS A 211 -1.05 -16.93 -3.74
C LYS A 211 0.08 -16.23 -3.00
N GLU A 212 1.08 -15.67 -3.69
CA GLU A 212 2.21 -15.01 -3.03
C GLU A 212 1.79 -13.62 -2.54
N MET A 213 1.77 -13.46 -1.22
CA MET A 213 1.73 -12.15 -0.59
C MET A 213 3.16 -11.63 -0.44
N THR A 214 3.40 -10.40 -0.88
CA THR A 214 4.64 -9.66 -0.60
C THR A 214 4.35 -8.57 0.42
N VAL A 215 5.19 -8.44 1.45
CA VAL A 215 5.07 -7.43 2.51
C VAL A 215 6.38 -6.65 2.61
N LEU A 216 6.28 -5.33 2.52
CA LEU A 216 7.35 -4.39 2.84
C LEU A 216 7.09 -3.82 4.23
N SER A 217 8.04 -4.00 5.14
CA SER A 217 7.95 -3.52 6.52
C SER A 217 8.87 -2.33 6.74
N PHE A 218 8.40 -1.38 7.54
CA PHE A 218 9.09 -0.15 7.87
C PHE A 218 9.38 -0.14 9.37
N GLU A 219 10.64 0.03 9.74
CA GLU A 219 11.09 0.14 11.13
C GLU A 219 11.96 1.38 11.27
N ASP A 220 11.83 2.10 12.39
CA ASP A 220 12.72 3.22 12.66
C ASP A 220 14.13 2.74 13.09
N GLU A 221 15.06 3.67 13.26
CA GLU A 221 16.44 3.34 13.63
C GLU A 221 16.55 2.56 14.95
N SER A 222 15.62 2.77 15.89
CA SER A 222 15.56 2.03 17.16
C SER A 222 15.05 0.59 16.99
N GLY A 223 14.50 0.25 15.82
CA GLY A 223 13.84 -1.02 15.54
C GLY A 223 12.37 -1.05 15.95
N LYS A 224 11.74 0.12 16.18
CA LYS A 224 10.31 0.19 16.44
C LYS A 224 9.55 0.09 15.12
N PRO A 225 8.53 -0.79 15.03
CA PRO A 225 7.68 -0.88 13.84
C PRO A 225 6.94 0.42 13.56
N MET A 226 7.03 0.91 12.32
CA MET A 226 6.31 2.08 11.83
C MET A 226 5.05 1.68 11.06
N GLY A 227 5.14 0.64 10.22
CA GLY A 227 4.02 0.19 9.39
C GLY A 227 4.42 -0.88 8.37
N LEU A 228 3.41 -1.36 7.63
CA LEU A 228 3.54 -2.41 6.63
C LEU A 228 2.77 -2.01 5.36
N ALA A 229 3.33 -2.30 4.20
CA ALA A 229 2.62 -2.29 2.92
C ALA A 229 2.58 -3.72 2.36
N SER A 230 1.40 -4.23 2.03
CA SER A 230 1.24 -5.58 1.51
C SER A 230 0.60 -5.61 0.13
N LYS A 231 1.04 -6.56 -0.70
CA LYS A 231 0.48 -6.88 -2.01
C LYS A 231 0.03 -8.33 -1.99
N LEU A 232 -1.27 -8.54 -2.23
CA LEU A 232 -1.88 -9.84 -2.51
C LEU A 232 -2.89 -9.64 -3.64
N VAL A 233 -2.94 -10.57 -4.59
CA VAL A 233 -3.88 -10.50 -5.70
C VAL A 233 -5.27 -10.96 -5.24
N SER A 234 -6.17 -10.03 -4.93
CA SER A 234 -7.57 -10.34 -4.68
C SER A 234 -8.45 -9.14 -5.02
N CYS A 235 -9.70 -9.39 -5.40
CA CYS A 235 -10.67 -8.35 -5.73
C CYS A 235 -11.59 -8.11 -4.51
N PRO A 236 -11.55 -6.95 -3.85
CA PRO A 236 -12.35 -6.66 -2.65
C PRO A 236 -13.85 -6.47 -2.98
N ARG A 237 -14.55 -7.57 -3.22
CA ARG A 237 -16.00 -7.62 -3.55
C ARG A 237 -16.84 -8.32 -2.48
N ASN A 238 -16.38 -8.32 -1.24
CA ASN A 238 -17.04 -9.01 -0.13
C ASN A 238 -18.37 -8.33 0.28
N PHE A 239 -18.65 -7.12 -0.22
CA PHE A 239 -19.92 -6.42 -0.06
C PHE A 239 -20.61 -6.36 -1.43
N PRO A 240 -21.56 -7.26 -1.74
CA PRO A 240 -22.28 -7.25 -3.00
C PRO A 240 -23.31 -6.11 -3.05
N ILE A 241 -23.86 -5.87 -4.24
CA ILE A 241 -25.09 -5.08 -4.39
C ILE A 241 -26.20 -5.77 -3.57
N GLN A 242 -26.95 -5.00 -2.78
CA GLN A 242 -28.16 -5.46 -2.10
C GLN A 242 -29.36 -5.44 -3.05
#